data_AF-A0A5M3Y1X7-F1
#
_entry.id   AF-A0A5M3Y1X7-F1
#
_cell.length_a   1.000
_cell.length_b   1.000
_cell.length_c   1.000
_cell.angle_alpha   90.00
_cell.angle_beta   90.00
_cell.angle_gamma   90.00
#
_symmetry.space_group_name_H-M   'P 1'
#
loop_
_entity.id
_entity.type
_entity.pdbx_description
1 polymer ?
#
loop_
_entity_poly.entity_id
_entity_poly.type
_entity_poly.pdbx_seq_one_letter_code
_entity_poly.pdbx_strand_id
1 'polypeptide(L)'
;MCWDGPVSERKPYLSDLSDERWALIEPVITAWKAAHPSVSGHQSGYAMRENVNAIATRAGPAANGTSCPTTYCAGRPGRSADDQPTRA
;
A
#
# COMPACT_ATOMS: atom_id res chain seq x y z
N MET A 1 11.35 -21.66 15.10
CA MET A 1 11.00 -21.02 13.82
C MET A 1 12.24 -20.27 13.37
N CYS A 2 12.96 -20.78 12.39
CA CYS A 2 14.27 -20.26 11.99
C CYS A 2 14.08 -19.29 10.80
N TRP A 3 14.13 -17.99 11.08
CA TRP A 3 14.24 -16.93 10.06
C TRP A 3 15.66 -16.36 10.03
N ASP A 4 16.66 -17.11 10.50
CA ASP A 4 18.09 -16.75 10.42
C ASP A 4 18.66 -17.08 9.04
N GLY A 5 18.05 -16.52 7.99
CA GLY A 5 18.71 -16.37 6.70
C GLY A 5 19.74 -15.24 6.79
N PRO A 6 20.88 -15.32 6.07
CA PRO A 6 21.80 -14.20 5.98
C PRO A 6 21.04 -12.97 5.48
N VAL A 7 21.25 -11.82 6.12
CA VAL A 7 20.65 -10.53 5.74
C VAL A 7 21.10 -10.24 4.31
N SER A 8 20.26 -10.64 3.34
CA SER A 8 20.56 -10.49 1.93
C SER A 8 20.60 -9.00 1.64
N GLU A 9 21.70 -8.53 1.08
CA GLU A 9 21.87 -7.13 0.70
C GLU A 9 20.66 -6.71 -0.16
N ARG A 10 19.85 -5.79 0.37
CA ARG A 10 18.53 -5.50 -0.18
C ARG A 10 18.71 -4.84 -1.54
N LYS A 11 18.21 -5.47 -2.60
CA LYS A 11 18.10 -4.81 -3.92
C LYS A 11 17.18 -3.59 -3.79
N PRO A 12 17.59 -2.41 -4.30
CA PRO A 12 16.74 -1.22 -4.28
C PRO A 12 15.44 -1.50 -5.04
N TYR A 13 14.31 -1.05 -4.49
CA TYR A 13 13.02 -1.17 -5.16
C TYR A 13 12.86 -0.02 -6.16
N LEU A 14 12.15 -0.29 -7.25
CA LEU A 14 11.80 0.72 -8.26
C LEU A 14 10.92 1.86 -7.71
N SER A 15 10.40 1.70 -6.50
CA SER A 15 9.60 2.65 -5.74
C SER A 15 10.34 3.28 -4.55
N ASP A 16 11.66 3.08 -4.46
CA ASP A 16 12.47 3.69 -3.40
C ASP A 16 12.34 5.21 -3.42
N LEU A 17 12.23 5.77 -2.22
CA LEU A 17 12.11 7.21 -2.04
C LEU A 17 13.45 7.90 -2.30
N SER A 18 13.40 9.00 -3.07
CA SER A 18 14.50 9.95 -3.12
C SER A 18 14.73 10.58 -1.75
N ASP A 19 15.95 11.05 -1.49
CA ASP A 19 16.29 11.72 -0.22
C ASP A 19 15.41 12.93 0.08
N GLU A 20 15.03 13.68 -0.96
CA GLU A 20 14.10 14.81 -0.85
C GLU A 20 12.72 14.39 -0.34
N ARG A 21 12.17 13.29 -0.85
CA ARG A 21 10.88 12.76 -0.38
C ARG A 21 11.00 12.18 1.02
N TRP A 22 12.11 11.50 1.30
CA TRP A 22 12.40 10.98 2.62
C TRP A 22 12.47 12.09 3.67
N ALA A 23 13.09 13.23 3.37
CA ALA A 23 13.20 14.37 4.28
C ALA A 23 11.82 14.95 4.71
N LEU A 24 10.78 14.77 3.88
CA LEU A 24 9.42 15.19 4.22
C LEU A 24 8.68 14.16 5.09
N ILE A 25 9.01 12.88 4.93
CA ILE A 25 8.30 11.76 5.57
C ILE A 25 8.93 11.39 6.91
N GLU A 26 10.26 11.45 7.00
CA GLU A 26 11.04 11.06 8.18
C GLU A 26 10.56 11.75 9.46
N PRO A 27 10.32 13.08 9.51
CA PRO A 27 9.91 13.74 10.74
C PRO A 27 8.54 13.25 11.25
N VAL A 28 7.60 12.99 10.34
CA VAL A 28 6.25 12.52 10.67
C VAL A 28 6.31 11.12 11.29
N ILE A 29 7.09 10.24 10.67
CA ILE A 29 7.25 8.87 11.13
C ILE A 29 8.03 8.81 12.45
N THR A 30 9.07 9.63 12.60
CA THR A 30 9.86 9.71 13.82
C THR A 30 9.02 10.21 14.99
N ALA A 31 8.21 11.26 14.80
CA ALA A 31 7.27 11.73 15.82
C ALA A 31 6.23 10.67 16.19
N TRP A 32 5.67 9.96 15.20
CA TRP A 32 4.74 8.86 15.44
C TRP A 32 5.37 7.73 16.25
N LYS A 33 6.59 7.29 15.90
CA LYS A 33 7.30 6.25 16.66
C LYS A 33 7.57 6.64 18.12
N ALA A 34 7.89 7.91 18.37
CA ALA A 34 8.12 8.41 19.73
C ALA A 34 6.83 8.37 20.58
N ALA A 35 5.68 8.66 19.96
CA ALA A 35 4.38 8.60 20.60
C ALA A 35 3.84 7.16 20.76
N HIS A 36 4.32 6.22 19.93
CA HIS A 36 3.83 4.84 19.87
C HIS A 36 4.95 3.81 20.16
N PRO A 37 5.39 3.69 21.42
CA PRO A 37 6.34 2.65 21.81
C PRO A 37 5.73 1.25 21.67
N SER A 38 6.54 0.29 21.24
CA SER A 38 6.13 -1.11 21.16
C SER A 38 5.80 -1.68 22.55
N VAL A 39 4.68 -2.39 22.66
CA VAL A 39 4.23 -3.06 23.89
C VAL A 39 5.22 -4.12 24.41
N SER A 40 6.07 -4.66 23.54
CA SER A 40 7.13 -5.62 23.89
C SER A 40 8.52 -4.96 24.00
N GLY A 41 8.62 -3.65 23.80
CA GLY A 41 9.90 -2.94 23.66
C GLY A 41 10.66 -3.29 22.38
N HIS A 42 10.12 -4.14 21.52
CA HIS A 42 10.78 -4.55 20.28
C HIS A 42 10.93 -3.35 19.33
N GLN A 43 12.19 -3.09 18.93
CA GLN A 43 12.53 -2.18 17.85
C GLN A 43 12.97 -3.02 16.65
N SER A 44 12.45 -2.68 15.46
CA SER A 44 12.88 -3.33 14.23
C SER A 44 14.38 -3.08 13.99
N GLY A 45 15.10 -4.11 13.55
CA GLY A 45 16.51 -4.01 13.17
C GLY A 45 16.75 -3.35 11.81
N TYR A 46 15.69 -3.09 11.04
CA TYR A 46 15.76 -2.41 9.75
C TYR A 46 15.68 -0.89 9.90
N ALA A 47 16.36 -0.16 9.02
CA ALA A 47 16.23 1.29 8.97
C ALA A 47 14.79 1.67 8.60
N MET A 48 14.23 2.71 9.22
CA MET A 48 12.84 3.08 8.98
C MET A 48 12.57 3.40 7.50
N ARG A 49 13.58 3.95 6.82
CA ARG A 49 13.53 4.20 5.38
C ARG A 49 13.34 2.93 4.56
N GLU A 50 13.96 1.83 4.95
CA GLU A 50 13.83 0.56 4.24
C GLU A 50 12.43 -0.01 4.36
N ASN A 51 11.80 0.14 5.53
CA ASN A 51 10.40 -0.25 5.74
C ASN A 51 9.45 0.58 4.86
N VAL A 52 9.68 1.89 4.78
CA VAL A 52 8.85 2.78 3.96
C VAL A 52 9.07 2.50 2.48
N ASN A 53 10.30 2.26 2.05
CA ASN A 53 10.62 1.87 0.68
C ASN A 53 9.90 0.58 0.25
N ALA A 54 9.76 -0.39 1.16
CA ALA A 54 9.04 -1.64 0.89
C ALA A 54 7.53 -1.45 0.72
N ILE A 55 6.94 -0.42 1.36
CA ILE A 55 5.50 -0.13 1.32
C ILE A 55 5.16 0.92 0.25
N ALA A 56 6.10 1.79 -0.09
CA ALA A 56 5.93 2.86 -1.06
C ALA A 56 5.50 2.25 -2.41
N THR A 57 4.23 2.42 -2.75
CA THR A 57 3.71 2.09 -4.06
C THR A 57 3.98 3.27 -4.98
N ARG A 58 4.48 3.00 -6.19
CA ARG A 58 4.63 4.04 -7.21
C ARG A 58 3.25 4.60 -7.51
N ALA A 59 2.98 5.84 -7.10
CA ALA A 59 1.86 6.60 -7.65
C ALA A 59 2.14 6.77 -9.15
N GLY A 60 1.45 5.99 -9.99
CA GLY A 60 1.42 6.26 -11.42
C GLY A 60 0.85 7.67 -11.66
N PRO A 61 1.15 8.32 -12.80
CA PRO A 61 0.49 9.57 -13.12
C PRO A 61 -1.02 9.32 -13.02
N ALA A 62 -1.72 10.15 -12.24
CA ALA A 62 -3.16 10.19 -12.29
C ALA A 62 -3.52 10.34 -13.77
N ALA A 63 -4.10 9.30 -14.36
CA ALA A 63 -4.66 9.40 -15.69
C ALA A 63 -5.67 10.53 -15.59
N ASN A 64 -5.36 11.64 -16.27
CA ASN A 64 -6.23 12.79 -16.37
C ASN A 64 -7.58 12.32 -16.95
N GLY A 65 -8.55 12.10 -16.07
CA GLY A 65 -9.99 12.25 -16.31
C GLY A 65 -10.67 11.49 -17.45
N THR A 66 -10.01 10.65 -18.26
CA THR A 66 -10.69 10.04 -19.42
C THR A 66 -10.33 8.57 -19.62
N SER A 67 -11.38 7.76 -19.57
CA SER A 67 -11.49 6.33 -19.85
C SER A 67 -11.22 5.36 -18.69
N CYS A 68 -12.28 5.08 -17.94
CA CYS A 68 -12.53 3.69 -17.55
C CYS A 68 -12.96 2.94 -18.83
N PRO A 69 -12.25 1.91 -19.31
CA PRO A 69 -12.86 0.97 -20.24
C PRO A 69 -13.99 0.27 -19.49
N THR A 70 -15.23 0.49 -19.93
CA THR A 70 -16.48 0.03 -19.29
C THR A 70 -16.62 -1.50 -19.26
N THR A 71 -15.64 -2.25 -19.77
CA THR A 71 -15.70 -3.69 -19.92
C THR A 71 -15.57 -4.47 -18.61
N TYR A 72 -15.12 -3.86 -17.50
CA TYR A 72 -15.07 -4.54 -16.19
C TYR A 72 -16.36 -4.42 -15.35
N CYS A 73 -17.41 -3.76 -15.84
CA CYS A 73 -18.73 -3.72 -15.17
C CYS A 73 -19.82 -4.52 -15.91
N ALA A 74 -19.52 -5.14 -17.05
CA ALA A 74 -20.51 -5.90 -17.82
C ALA A 74 -20.56 -7.37 -17.38
N GLY A 75 -21.04 -7.60 -16.15
CA GLY A 75 -21.39 -8.92 -15.64
C GLY A 75 -22.90 -9.07 -15.47
N ARG A 76 -23.54 -9.66 -16.49
CA ARG A 76 -24.92 -10.20 -16.62
C ARG A 76 -25.95 -9.34 -17.37
N PRO A 77 -26.19 -9.61 -18.67
CA PRO A 77 -27.45 -9.26 -19.31
C PRO A 77 -28.54 -10.27 -18.86
N GLY A 78 -29.71 -9.77 -18.44
CA GLY A 78 -30.92 -10.59 -18.31
C GLY A 78 -31.75 -10.51 -17.03
N ARG A 79 -31.69 -9.44 -16.23
CA ARG A 79 -32.68 -9.24 -15.15
C ARG A 79 -33.42 -7.92 -15.37
N SER A 80 -34.60 -8.00 -15.98
CA SER A 80 -35.53 -6.87 -16.06
C SER A 80 -36.16 -6.62 -14.68
N ALA A 81 -36.42 -5.36 -14.35
CA ALA A 81 -36.94 -4.93 -13.05
C ALA A 81 -38.41 -5.34 -12.79
N ASP A 82 -39.08 -5.98 -13.74
CA ASP A 82 -40.46 -6.46 -13.63
C ASP A 82 -40.58 -7.91 -13.12
N ASP A 83 -39.47 -8.62 -12.89
CA ASP A 83 -39.47 -9.99 -12.34
C ASP A 83 -39.48 -9.96 -10.80
N GLN A 84 -40.58 -9.46 -10.22
CA GLN A 84 -40.82 -9.56 -8.79
C GLN A 84 -42.06 -10.44 -8.58
N PRO A 85 -41.93 -11.69 -8.09
CA PRO A 85 -43.10 -12.52 -7.86
C PRO A 85 -43.93 -11.89 -6.73
N THR A 86 -45.16 -11.51 -7.06
CA THR A 86 -46.20 -11.21 -6.07
C THR A 86 -46.42 -12.46 -5.23
N ARG A 87 -46.03 -12.37 -3.97
CA ARG A 87 -46.18 -13.41 -2.97
C ARG A 87 -47.68 -13.61 -2.67
N ALA A 88 -48.22 -14.77 -3.04
CA ALA A 88 -49.49 -15.29 -2.57
C ALA A 88 -49.26 -16.20 -1.35
#